data_AF-A0A510KRG9-F1
#
_entry.id   AF-A0A510KRG9-F1
#
_cell.length_a   1.000
_cell.length_b   1.000
_cell.length_c   1.000
_cell.angle_alpha   90.00
_cell.angle_beta   90.00
_cell.angle_gamma   90.00
#
_symmetry.space_group_name_H-M   'P 1'
#
loop_
_entity.id
_entity.type
_entity.pdbx_description
1 polymer ?
#
loop_
_entity_poly.entity_id
_entity_poly.type
_entity_poly.pdbx_seq_one_letter_code
_entity_poly.pdbx_strand_id
1 'polypeptide(L)'
;MVYVNEKIEIKEYQEDGLTAKYNNLLLKNPKGQALYHNEINSQKLTFKQKILNNAVYYKFCKVAGYKFRKIFQESKNKLFLIFAIPVGKFMWKKVKL
;
A
#
# COMPACT_ATOMS: atom_id res chain seq x y z
N MET A 1 -14.57 2.00 34.85
CA MET A 1 -13.64 2.41 33.77
C MET A 1 -14.14 3.74 33.24
N VAL A 2 -13.36 4.82 33.42
CA VAL A 2 -13.76 6.18 33.03
C VAL A 2 -13.35 6.41 31.59
N TYR A 3 -14.31 6.73 30.74
CA TYR A 3 -14.09 7.09 29.34
C TYR A 3 -14.35 8.58 29.19
N VAL A 4 -13.41 9.30 28.59
CA VAL A 4 -13.50 10.74 28.37
C VAL A 4 -13.62 10.98 26.88
N ASN A 5 -14.69 11.65 26.46
CA ASN A 5 -14.98 12.01 25.06
C ASN A 5 -14.57 13.46 24.78
N GLU A 6 -13.40 13.86 25.26
CA GLU A 6 -12.90 15.23 25.16
C GLU A 6 -11.59 15.22 24.36
N LYS A 7 -11.39 16.24 23.52
CA LYS A 7 -10.15 16.38 22.76
C LYS A 7 -9.00 16.67 23.74
N ILE A 8 -8.12 15.69 23.92
CA ILE A 8 -7.01 15.77 24.89
C ILE A 8 -5.98 16.82 24.46
N GLU A 9 -5.70 16.92 23.15
CA GLU A 9 -4.71 17.86 22.63
C GLU A 9 -4.98 18.14 21.14
N ILE A 10 -4.82 19.40 20.71
CA ILE A 10 -4.86 19.80 19.31
C ILE A 10 -3.41 20.10 18.89
N LYS A 11 -2.84 19.26 18.03
CA LYS A 11 -1.49 19.46 17.48
C LYS A 11 -1.57 20.00 16.07
N GLU A 12 -0.68 20.94 15.76
CA GLU A 12 -0.48 21.42 14.41
C GLU A 12 0.36 20.40 13.63
N TYR A 13 -0.11 20.03 12.43
CA TYR A 13 0.59 19.07 11.60
C TYR A 13 1.74 19.78 10.89
N GLN A 14 2.98 19.34 11.13
CA GLN A 14 4.13 19.91 10.45
C GLN A 14 4.10 19.53 8.96
N GLU A 15 4.22 20.53 8.09
CA GLU A 15 4.17 20.34 6.63
C GLU A 15 5.34 19.48 6.09
N ASP A 16 6.48 19.49 6.76
CA ASP A 16 7.69 18.75 6.38
C ASP A 16 7.93 17.46 7.20
N GLY A 17 6.94 17.07 8.00
CA GLY A 17 7.01 15.94 8.91
C GLY A 17 7.23 14.60 8.21
N LEU A 18 7.60 13.58 9.01
CA LEU A 18 7.88 12.22 8.56
C LEU A 18 6.78 11.64 7.65
N THR A 19 5.52 11.97 7.90
CA THR A 19 4.38 11.52 7.09
C THR A 19 4.39 12.11 5.68
N ALA A 20 4.78 13.38 5.51
CA ALA A 20 4.91 14.01 4.20
C ALA A 20 5.96 13.29 3.35
N LYS A 21 7.02 12.77 3.98
CA LYS A 21 8.13 12.03 3.33
C LYS A 21 7.94 10.51 3.37
N TYR A 22 6.85 10.00 3.94
CA TYR A 22 6.68 8.57 4.19
C TYR A 22 6.67 7.75 2.90
N ASN A 23 5.94 8.21 1.88
CA ASN A 23 5.96 7.54 0.57
C ASN A 23 7.38 7.48 -0.02
N ASN A 24 8.15 8.56 0.08
CA ASN A 24 9.54 8.59 -0.40
C ASN A 24 10.40 7.56 0.34
N LEU A 25 10.18 7.39 1.66
CA LEU A 25 10.86 6.37 2.45
C LEU A 25 10.50 4.96 1.96
N LEU A 26 9.22 4.67 1.76
CA LEU A 26 8.77 3.36 1.27
C LEU A 26 9.33 3.04 -0.13
N LEU A 27 9.45 4.05 -0.99
CA LEU A 27 10.02 3.91 -2.33
C LEU A 27 11.51 3.56 -2.33
N LYS A 28 12.25 3.76 -1.24
CA LYS A 28 13.65 3.32 -1.11
C LYS A 28 13.80 1.80 -1.04
N ASN A 29 12.75 1.07 -0.62
CA ASN A 29 12.76 -0.40 -0.59
C ASN A 29 11.47 -0.99 -1.21
N PRO A 30 11.26 -0.86 -2.52
CA PRO A 30 10.02 -1.26 -3.16
C PRO A 30 9.82 -2.78 -3.16
N LYS A 31 10.91 -3.56 -3.16
CA LYS A 31 10.85 -5.03 -3.07
C LYS A 31 10.34 -5.49 -1.70
N GLY A 32 10.85 -4.89 -0.62
CA GLY A 32 10.37 -5.17 0.74
C GLY A 32 8.88 -4.82 0.91
N GLN A 33 8.45 -3.69 0.34
CA GLN A 33 7.04 -3.29 0.36
C GLN A 33 6.14 -4.22 -0.46
N ALA A 34 6.62 -4.68 -1.62
CA ALA A 34 5.90 -5.69 -2.39
C ALA A 34 5.75 -7.00 -1.59
N LEU A 35 6.80 -7.46 -0.91
CA LEU A 35 6.71 -8.64 -0.04
C LEU A 35 5.71 -8.43 1.10
N TYR A 36 5.82 -7.31 1.81
CA TYR A 36 4.95 -6.97 2.94
C TYR A 36 3.45 -7.00 2.57
N HIS A 37 3.07 -6.33 1.48
CA HIS A 37 1.67 -6.32 1.04
C HIS A 37 1.20 -7.68 0.51
N ASN A 38 2.11 -8.49 -0.06
CA ASN A 38 1.75 -9.85 -0.44
C ASN A 38 1.50 -10.74 0.80
N GLU A 39 2.28 -10.56 1.87
CA GLU A 39 2.08 -11.26 3.15
C GLU A 39 0.77 -10.87 3.84
N ILE A 40 0.37 -9.58 3.78
CA ILE A 40 -0.91 -9.11 4.32
C ILE A 40 -2.11 -9.87 3.73
N ASN A 41 -2.03 -10.37 2.50
CA ASN A 41 -3.11 -11.15 1.90
C ASN A 41 -3.39 -12.48 2.63
N SER A 42 -2.48 -12.97 3.47
CA SER A 42 -2.69 -14.14 4.33
C SER A 42 -3.54 -13.82 5.58
N GLN A 43 -3.79 -12.54 5.86
CA GLN A 43 -4.58 -12.10 7.02
C GLN A 43 -6.07 -11.98 6.70
N LYS A 44 -6.90 -11.92 7.74
CA LYS A 44 -8.35 -11.73 7.60
C LYS A 44 -8.68 -10.27 7.28
N LEU A 45 -8.75 -9.97 5.98
CA LEU A 45 -9.09 -8.64 5.45
C LEU A 45 -10.54 -8.57 4.96
N THR A 46 -11.15 -7.39 5.09
CA THR A 46 -12.42 -7.05 4.42
C THR A 46 -12.23 -6.92 2.91
N PHE A 47 -13.33 -6.98 2.15
CA PHE A 47 -13.30 -6.89 0.68
C PHE A 47 -12.56 -5.64 0.17
N LYS A 48 -12.89 -4.46 0.72
CA LYS A 48 -12.24 -3.19 0.38
C LYS A 48 -10.74 -3.20 0.69
N GLN A 49 -10.36 -3.76 1.85
CA GLN A 49 -8.95 -3.88 2.24
C GLN A 49 -8.18 -4.80 1.31
N LYS A 50 -8.78 -5.91 0.85
CA LYS A 50 -8.15 -6.82 -0.13
C LYS A 50 -7.83 -6.10 -1.43
N ILE A 51 -8.77 -5.33 -1.98
CA ILE A 51 -8.54 -4.58 -3.24
C ILE A 51 -7.43 -3.54 -3.05
N LEU A 52 -7.52 -2.72 -2.00
CA LEU A 52 -6.53 -1.68 -1.74
C LEU A 52 -5.13 -2.26 -1.48
N ASN A 53 -5.03 -3.32 -0.68
CA ASN A 53 -3.77 -4.00 -0.39
C ASN A 53 -3.13 -4.54 -1.68
N ASN A 54 -3.91 -5.20 -2.55
CA ASN A 54 -3.41 -5.71 -3.82
C ASN A 54 -3.05 -4.59 -4.82
N ALA A 55 -3.69 -3.42 -4.73
CA ALA A 55 -3.35 -2.26 -5.54
C ALA A 55 -1.98 -1.69 -5.13
N VAL A 56 -1.74 -1.61 -3.82
CA VAL A 56 -0.44 -1.17 -3.26
C VAL A 56 0.66 -2.20 -3.55
N TYR A 57 0.37 -3.49 -3.43
CA TYR A 57 1.26 -4.57 -3.88
C TYR A 57 1.66 -4.37 -5.35
N TYR A 58 0.67 -4.23 -6.25
CA TYR A 58 0.92 -4.01 -7.67
C TYR A 58 1.77 -2.76 -7.93
N LYS A 59 1.45 -1.63 -7.25
CA LYS A 59 2.24 -0.39 -7.32
C LYS A 59 3.71 -0.66 -7.01
N PHE A 60 4.02 -1.28 -5.88
CA PHE A 60 5.39 -1.51 -5.46
C PHE A 60 6.11 -2.55 -6.33
N CYS A 61 5.42 -3.58 -6.82
CA CYS A 61 5.98 -4.48 -7.83
C CYS A 61 6.39 -3.75 -9.11
N LYS A 62 5.58 -2.80 -9.58
CA LYS A 62 5.90 -1.98 -10.75
C LYS A 62 7.05 -1.01 -10.49
N VAL A 63 7.12 -0.40 -9.30
CA VAL A 63 8.27 0.42 -8.89
C VAL A 63 9.54 -0.43 -8.82
N ALA A 64 9.46 -1.66 -8.31
CA ALA A 64 10.58 -2.60 -8.24
C ALA A 64 11.00 -3.20 -9.60
N GLY A 65 10.35 -2.82 -10.70
CA GLY A 65 10.69 -3.28 -12.05
C GLY A 65 10.19 -4.69 -12.40
N TYR A 66 9.22 -5.25 -11.65
CA TYR A 66 8.75 -6.60 -11.91
C TYR A 66 7.92 -6.68 -13.20
N LYS A 67 8.14 -7.77 -13.96
CA LYS A 67 7.29 -8.15 -15.10
C LYS A 67 5.94 -8.66 -14.61
N PHE A 68 4.87 -8.42 -15.36
CA PHE A 68 3.51 -8.82 -14.98
C PHE A 68 3.38 -10.32 -14.64
N ARG A 69 4.05 -11.19 -15.42
CA ARG A 69 4.09 -12.63 -15.17
C ARG A 69 4.57 -12.97 -13.76
N LYS A 70 5.65 -12.31 -13.29
CA LYS A 70 6.19 -12.49 -11.95
C LYS A 70 5.19 -12.04 -10.87
N ILE A 71 4.58 -10.87 -11.08
CA ILE A 71 3.57 -10.30 -10.16
C ILE A 71 2.39 -11.27 -9.98
N PHE A 72 1.91 -11.86 -11.07
CA PHE A 72 0.78 -12.78 -11.02
C PHE A 72 1.15 -14.14 -10.42
N GLN A 73 2.36 -14.64 -10.69
CA GLN A 73 2.85 -15.90 -10.14
C GLN A 73 3.09 -15.82 -8.62
N GLU A 74 3.68 -14.73 -8.14
CA GLU A 74 4.03 -14.56 -6.73
C GLU A 74 2.86 -14.06 -5.88
N SER A 75 1.79 -13.54 -6.47
CA SER A 75 0.63 -13.04 -5.72
C SER A 75 -0.10 -14.16 -4.99
N LYS A 76 -0.23 -14.01 -3.66
CA LYS A 76 -1.06 -14.90 -2.82
C LYS A 76 -2.55 -14.78 -3.13
N ASN A 77 -2.98 -13.64 -3.70
CA ASN A 77 -4.39 -13.38 -3.95
C ASN A 77 -4.65 -12.89 -5.38
N LYS A 78 -4.72 -13.84 -6.31
CA LYS A 78 -4.84 -13.60 -7.76
C LYS A 78 -6.15 -12.94 -8.17
N LEU A 79 -7.27 -13.34 -7.58
CA LEU A 79 -8.58 -12.78 -7.91
C LEU A 79 -8.62 -11.28 -7.59
N PHE A 80 -8.23 -10.91 -6.38
CA PHE A 80 -8.23 -9.51 -5.94
C PHE A 80 -7.12 -8.68 -6.60
N LEU A 81 -6.02 -9.31 -7.01
CA LEU A 81 -5.00 -8.66 -7.84
C LEU A 81 -5.61 -8.14 -9.16
N ILE A 82 -6.42 -8.94 -9.86
CA ILE A 82 -7.02 -8.54 -11.15
C ILE A 82 -7.87 -7.27 -10.98
N PHE A 83 -8.76 -7.26 -9.97
CA PHE A 83 -9.58 -6.08 -9.67
C PHE A 83 -8.77 -4.87 -9.23
N ALA A 84 -7.60 -5.09 -8.63
CA ALA A 84 -6.74 -4.04 -8.12
C ALA A 84 -5.80 -3.42 -9.18
N ILE A 85 -5.62 -4.04 -10.37
CA ILE A 85 -4.71 -3.55 -11.41
C ILE A 85 -5.00 -2.10 -11.83
N PRO A 86 -6.26 -1.68 -12.13
CA PRO A 86 -6.54 -0.31 -12.55
C PRO A 86 -6.10 0.72 -11.49
N VAL A 87 -6.45 0.46 -10.23
CA VAL A 87 -6.09 1.31 -9.08
C VAL A 87 -4.58 1.32 -8.88
N GLY A 88 -3.94 0.15 -8.88
CA GLY A 88 -2.48 0.03 -8.73
C GLY A 88 -1.70 0.73 -9.85
N LYS A 89 -2.20 0.68 -11.09
CA LYS A 89 -1.61 1.39 -12.24
C LYS A 89 -1.72 2.90 -12.10
N PHE A 90 -2.87 3.40 -11.62
CA PHE A 90 -3.04 4.82 -11.29
C PHE A 90 -2.07 5.27 -10.19
N MET A 91 -1.97 4.53 -9.10
CA MET A 91 -1.03 4.83 -8.01
C MET A 91 0.42 4.82 -8.47
N TRP A 92 0.80 3.87 -9.33
CA TRP A 92 2.15 3.81 -9.88
C TRP A 92 2.48 4.99 -10.79
N LYS A 93 1.53 5.45 -11.62
CA LYS A 93 1.70 6.66 -12.44
C LYS A 93 1.91 7.89 -11.57
N LYS A 94 1.13 8.05 -10.49
CA LYS A 94 1.25 9.19 -9.57
C LYS A 94 2.62 9.26 -8.87
N VAL A 95 3.28 8.12 -8.69
CA VAL A 95 4.64 8.06 -8.12
C VAL A 95 5.72 8.50 -9.13
N LYS A 96 5.43 8.42 -10.43
CA LYS A 96 6.36 8.81 -11.50
C LYS A 96 6.23 10.28 -11.94
N LEU A 97 5.08 10.89 -11.65
CA LEU A 97 4.83 12.33 -11.86
C LEU A 97 5.42 13.10 -10.69
#